data_AF-A0A1F5CNC2-F1
#
_entry.id   AF-A0A1F5CNC2-F1
#
_cell.length_a   1.000
_cell.length_b   1.000
_cell.length_c   1.000
_cell.angle_alpha   90.00
_cell.angle_beta   90.00
_cell.angle_gamma   90.00
#
_symmetry.space_group_name_H-M   'P 1'
#
loop_
_entity.id
_entity.type
_entity.pdbx_description
1 polymer ?
#
loop_
_entity_poly.entity_id
_entity_poly.type
_entity_poly.pdbx_seq_one_letter_code
_entity_poly.pdbx_strand_id
1 'polypeptide(L)'
;MGGLVETLTPIRDNMLQRLREGYSTMTELADTLVRLHGVGFRQAHDVVVEVTLAAIRDGVRAEDIPPSMVEEASVKVLGRPLTVQAGELKTALDPVSNADRRSLPGGPAPSAVKATISNQRRKLAEEKKRRTARMGALDRAKVKLGEAEKSMQR
;
A
#
# COMPACT_ATOMS: atom_id res chain seq x y z
N MET A 1 -22.01 -1.37 7.39
CA MET A 1 -20.54 -1.26 7.35
C MET A 1 -19.98 0.10 7.81
N GLY A 2 -20.66 1.25 7.58
CA GLY A 2 -20.13 2.57 7.98
C GLY A 2 -19.67 2.68 9.44
N GLY A 3 -20.52 2.31 10.39
CA GLY A 3 -20.17 2.35 11.82
C GLY A 3 -19.02 1.40 12.22
N LEU A 4 -18.83 0.28 11.51
CA LEU A 4 -17.70 -0.63 11.75
C LEU A 4 -16.37 0.04 11.36
N VAL A 5 -16.32 0.68 10.18
CA VAL A 5 -15.11 1.36 9.71
C VAL A 5 -14.75 2.55 10.60
N GLU A 6 -15.77 3.27 11.09
CA GLU A 6 -15.59 4.42 11.97
C GLU A 6 -15.03 4.07 13.35
N THR A 7 -15.35 2.86 13.85
CA THR A 7 -15.00 2.44 15.22
C THR A 7 -13.83 1.45 15.28
N LEU A 8 -13.36 0.95 14.13
CA LEU A 8 -12.23 0.03 14.05
C LEU A 8 -10.96 0.68 14.62
N THR A 9 -10.35 0.03 15.62
CA THR A 9 -9.06 0.45 16.18
C THR A 9 -7.95 -0.49 15.69
N PRO A 10 -7.00 -0.01 14.86
CA PRO A 10 -5.89 -0.83 14.39
C PRO A 10 -4.87 -1.07 15.51
N ILE A 11 -4.40 -2.31 15.64
CA ILE A 11 -3.34 -2.69 16.59
C ILE A 11 -1.98 -2.42 15.91
N ARG A 12 -1.58 -1.14 15.91
CA ARG A 12 -0.44 -0.62 15.12
C ARG A 12 0.86 -1.37 15.36
N ASP A 13 1.17 -1.65 16.62
CA ASP A 13 2.44 -2.31 17.00
C ASP A 13 2.51 -3.72 16.43
N ASN A 14 1.43 -4.51 16.56
CA ASN A 14 1.33 -5.84 15.96
C ASN A 14 1.41 -5.80 14.43
N MET A 15 0.81 -4.80 13.79
CA MET A 15 0.90 -4.64 12.33
C MET A 15 2.35 -4.39 11.89
N LEU A 16 3.05 -3.46 12.56
CA LEU A 16 4.43 -3.13 12.22
C LEU A 16 5.38 -4.28 12.54
N GLN A 17 5.20 -4.94 13.69
CA GLN A 17 5.97 -6.12 14.07
C GLN A 17 5.85 -7.22 13.01
N ARG A 18 4.62 -7.56 12.59
CA ARG A 18 4.40 -8.56 11.53
C ARG A 18 5.06 -8.20 10.20
N LEU A 19 5.12 -6.92 9.85
CA LEU A 19 5.77 -6.46 8.63
C LEU A 19 7.31 -6.55 8.70
N ARG A 20 7.89 -6.33 9.89
CA ARG A 20 9.33 -6.47 10.16
C ARG A 20 9.78 -7.93 10.22
N GLU A 21 8.93 -8.78 10.81
CA GLU A 21 9.19 -10.20 10.94
C GLU A 21 8.99 -10.93 9.60
N GLY A 22 7.92 -10.57 8.87
CA GLY A 22 7.51 -11.22 7.65
C GLY A 22 8.23 -10.72 6.40
N TYR A 23 8.28 -11.57 5.38
CA TYR A 23 9.04 -11.37 4.13
C TYR A 23 8.34 -10.45 3.10
N SER A 24 7.46 -9.55 3.55
CA SER A 24 6.72 -8.65 2.65
C SER A 24 7.60 -7.60 1.96
N THR A 25 8.80 -7.33 2.50
CA THR A 25 9.77 -6.36 2.00
C THR A 25 10.72 -6.93 0.92
N MET A 26 10.62 -8.23 0.63
CA MET A 26 11.52 -8.92 -0.31
C MET A 26 11.47 -8.35 -1.73
N THR A 27 10.33 -7.83 -2.19
CA THR A 27 10.25 -7.19 -3.51
C THR A 27 11.21 -5.99 -3.61
N GLU A 28 11.34 -5.19 -2.54
CA GLU A 28 12.26 -4.06 -2.53
C GLU A 28 13.71 -4.48 -2.41
N LEU A 29 14.00 -5.62 -1.75
CA LEU A 29 15.33 -6.21 -1.81
C LEU A 29 15.69 -6.57 -3.26
N ALA A 30 14.76 -7.19 -4.00
CA ALA A 30 14.98 -7.51 -5.42
C ALA A 30 15.20 -6.24 -6.26
N ASP A 31 14.37 -5.21 -6.08
CA ASP A 31 14.54 -3.91 -6.75
C ASP A 31 15.89 -3.26 -6.38
N THR A 32 16.34 -3.41 -5.13
CA THR A 32 17.64 -2.92 -4.67
C THR A 32 18.78 -3.63 -5.38
N LEU A 33 18.72 -4.96 -5.52
CA LEU A 33 19.73 -5.72 -6.27
C LEU A 33 19.79 -5.31 -7.75
N VAL A 34 18.63 -5.06 -8.38
CA VAL A 34 18.57 -4.54 -9.75
C VAL A 34 19.25 -3.17 -9.84
N ARG A 35 18.94 -2.25 -8.92
CA ARG A 35 19.50 -0.89 -8.92
C ARG A 35 21.01 -0.87 -8.67
N LEU A 36 21.51 -1.68 -7.74
CA LEU A 36 22.92 -1.68 -7.36
C LEU A 36 23.80 -2.43 -8.35
N HIS A 37 23.31 -3.54 -8.89
CA HIS A 37 24.14 -4.49 -9.65
C HIS A 37 23.76 -4.62 -11.12
N GLY A 38 22.70 -3.94 -11.57
CA GLY A 38 22.24 -3.96 -12.96
C GLY A 38 21.80 -5.35 -13.46
N VAL A 39 21.53 -6.29 -12.55
CA VAL A 39 21.02 -7.63 -12.89
C VAL A 39 19.59 -7.54 -13.40
N GLY A 40 19.17 -8.51 -14.23
CA GLY A 40 17.79 -8.59 -14.65
C GLY A 40 16.86 -8.84 -13.46
N PHE A 41 15.63 -8.30 -13.49
CA PHE A 41 14.69 -8.47 -12.37
C PHE A 41 14.42 -9.95 -12.03
N ARG A 42 14.34 -10.83 -13.04
CA ARG A 42 14.21 -12.27 -12.81
C ARG A 42 15.37 -12.85 -11.99
N GLN A 43 16.61 -12.46 -12.32
CA GLN A 43 17.79 -12.88 -11.58
C GLN A 43 17.76 -12.38 -10.14
N ALA A 44 17.44 -11.10 -9.94
CA ALA A 44 17.30 -10.53 -8.59
C ALA A 44 16.20 -11.23 -7.78
N HIS A 45 15.05 -11.50 -8.41
CA HIS A 45 13.95 -12.24 -7.80
C HIS A 45 14.39 -13.64 -7.37
N ASP A 46 15.09 -14.39 -8.23
CA ASP A 46 15.55 -15.75 -7.91
C ASP A 46 16.56 -15.76 -6.75
N VAL A 47 17.46 -14.76 -6.69
CA VAL A 47 18.35 -14.56 -5.53
C VAL A 47 17.54 -14.32 -4.26
N VAL A 48 16.55 -13.44 -4.31
CA VAL A 48 15.73 -13.11 -3.13
C VAL A 48 14.86 -14.28 -2.67
N VAL A 49 14.38 -15.13 -3.60
CA VAL A 49 13.72 -16.40 -3.25
C VAL A 49 14.66 -17.27 -2.43
N GLU A 50 15.91 -17.44 -2.87
CA GLU A 50 16.89 -18.23 -2.12
C GLU A 50 17.20 -17.61 -0.74
N VAL A 51 17.38 -16.29 -0.66
CA VAL A 51 17.55 -15.57 0.62
C VAL A 51 16.38 -15.85 1.55
N THR A 52 15.15 -15.76 1.05
CA THR A 52 13.93 -15.96 1.84
C THR A 52 13.83 -17.40 2.33
N LEU A 53 14.12 -18.39 1.48
CA LEU A 53 14.11 -19.80 1.85
C LEU A 53 15.16 -20.12 2.91
N ALA A 54 16.38 -19.57 2.77
CA ALA A 54 17.43 -19.71 3.77
C ALA A 54 17.02 -19.07 5.11
N ALA A 55 16.50 -17.84 5.09
CA ALA A 55 16.04 -17.16 6.28
C ALA A 55 14.92 -17.94 7.01
N ILE A 56 13.94 -18.48 6.27
CA ILE A 56 12.88 -19.33 6.85
C ILE A 56 13.46 -20.58 7.51
N ARG A 57 14.36 -21.27 6.81
CA ARG A 57 15.00 -22.50 7.31
C ARG A 57 15.79 -22.24 8.58
N ASP A 58 16.49 -21.11 8.64
CA ASP A 58 17.41 -20.76 9.72
C ASP A 58 16.73 -19.96 10.84
N GLY A 59 15.41 -19.73 10.75
CA GLY A 59 14.62 -19.01 11.75
C GLY A 59 14.92 -17.51 11.83
N VAL A 60 15.46 -16.92 10.75
CA VAL A 60 15.84 -15.51 10.68
C VAL A 60 14.66 -14.67 10.21
N ARG A 61 14.34 -13.61 10.96
CA ARG A 61 13.27 -12.67 10.62
C ARG A 61 13.69 -11.80 9.43
N ALA A 62 12.72 -11.30 8.66
CA ALA A 62 13.03 -10.50 7.48
C ALA A 62 13.93 -9.28 7.78
N GLU A 63 13.69 -8.55 8.88
CA GLU A 63 14.52 -7.41 9.29
C GLU A 63 15.95 -7.77 9.74
N ASP A 64 16.20 -9.03 10.10
CA ASP A 64 17.47 -9.52 10.64
C ASP A 64 18.35 -10.19 9.59
N ILE A 65 17.92 -10.25 8.33
CA ILE A 65 18.69 -10.87 7.24
C ILE A 65 20.05 -10.17 7.12
N PRO A 66 21.18 -10.88 7.31
CA PRO A 66 22.50 -10.30 7.18
C PRO A 66 22.92 -10.21 5.70
N PRO A 67 23.86 -9.30 5.35
CA PRO A 67 24.41 -9.23 3.99
C PRO A 67 25.00 -10.55 3.48
N SER A 68 25.55 -11.38 4.36
CA SER A 68 26.12 -12.68 3.98
C SER A 68 25.09 -13.62 3.35
N MET A 69 23.84 -13.62 3.80
CA MET A 69 22.80 -14.45 3.19
C MET A 69 22.51 -14.03 1.74
N VAL A 70 22.59 -12.73 1.45
CA VAL A 70 22.42 -12.21 0.08
C VAL A 70 23.59 -12.63 -0.81
N GLU A 71 24.82 -12.55 -0.28
CA GLU A 71 26.03 -12.98 -0.99
C GLU A 71 26.00 -14.49 -1.28
N GLU A 72 25.70 -15.31 -0.28
CA GLU A 72 25.60 -16.77 -0.43
C GLU A 72 24.52 -17.17 -1.44
N ALA A 73 23.32 -16.57 -1.34
CA ALA A 73 22.22 -16.82 -2.27
C ALA A 73 22.58 -16.41 -3.70
N SER A 74 23.23 -15.25 -3.87
CA SER A 74 23.65 -14.78 -5.19
C SER A 74 24.73 -15.63 -5.82
N VAL A 75 25.71 -16.12 -5.05
CA VAL A 75 26.69 -17.09 -5.54
C VAL A 75 26.00 -18.38 -5.98
N LYS A 76 25.04 -18.88 -5.20
CA LYS A 76 24.30 -20.10 -5.54
C LYS A 76 23.49 -19.97 -6.83
N VAL A 77 22.82 -18.83 -7.02
CA VAL A 77 21.88 -18.62 -8.14
C VAL A 77 22.59 -18.10 -9.40
N LEU A 78 23.57 -17.22 -9.25
CA LEU A 78 24.22 -16.49 -10.36
C LEU A 78 25.68 -16.87 -10.58
N GLY A 79 26.27 -17.68 -9.71
CA GLY A 79 27.70 -18.02 -9.74
C GLY A 79 28.64 -16.88 -9.34
N ARG A 80 28.10 -15.74 -8.88
CA ARG A 80 28.88 -14.58 -8.42
C ARG A 80 28.19 -13.87 -7.26
N PRO A 81 28.95 -13.26 -6.33
CA PRO A 81 28.34 -12.54 -5.21
C PRO A 81 27.75 -11.20 -5.67
N LEU A 82 26.59 -10.87 -5.11
CA LEU A 82 26.01 -9.54 -5.10
C LEU A 82 26.12 -8.97 -3.68
N THR A 83 27.08 -8.08 -3.47
CA THR A 83 27.29 -7.43 -2.17
C THR A 83 26.31 -6.28 -1.96
N VAL A 84 25.70 -6.20 -0.79
CA VAL A 84 24.84 -5.09 -0.37
C VAL A 84 25.33 -4.59 0.97
N GLN A 85 25.53 -3.28 1.12
CA GLN A 85 25.99 -2.73 2.39
C GLN A 85 24.90 -2.89 3.46
N ALA A 86 25.30 -3.12 4.72
CA ALA A 86 24.36 -3.34 5.82
C ALA A 86 23.32 -2.22 5.97
N GLY A 87 23.72 -0.96 5.75
CA GLY A 87 22.81 0.19 5.76
C GLY A 87 21.77 0.16 4.65
N GLU A 88 22.18 -0.22 3.43
CA GLU A 88 21.28 -0.34 2.28
C GLU A 88 20.33 -1.51 2.45
N LEU A 89 20.83 -2.65 2.92
CA LEU A 89 20.02 -3.83 3.21
C LEU A 89 18.97 -3.53 4.28
N LYS A 90 19.36 -2.91 5.40
CA LYS A 90 18.43 -2.46 6.44
C LYS A 90 17.35 -1.54 5.88
N THR A 91 17.74 -0.66 4.97
CA THR A 91 16.85 0.32 4.33
C THR A 91 15.91 -0.32 3.30
N ALA A 92 16.33 -1.40 2.64
CA ALA A 92 15.49 -2.21 1.75
C ALA A 92 14.52 -3.12 2.53
N LEU A 93 14.94 -3.60 3.71
CA LEU A 93 14.15 -4.49 4.56
C LEU A 93 13.21 -3.75 5.53
N ASP A 94 13.34 -2.43 5.67
CA ASP A 94 12.46 -1.63 6.51
C ASP A 94 11.09 -1.38 5.84
N PRO A 95 9.97 -1.89 6.40
CA PRO A 95 8.64 -1.73 5.80
C PRO A 95 8.16 -0.28 5.73
N VAL A 96 8.65 0.61 6.59
CA VAL A 96 8.28 2.04 6.55
C VAL A 96 8.93 2.70 5.34
N SER A 97 10.24 2.53 5.18
CA SER A 97 10.97 2.99 3.99
C SER A 97 10.39 2.44 2.68
N ASN A 98 9.94 1.19 2.69
CA ASN A 98 9.24 0.56 1.57
C ASN A 98 7.95 1.31 1.18
N ALA A 99 7.11 1.65 2.16
CA ALA A 99 5.89 2.39 1.91
C ALA A 99 6.19 3.80 1.38
N ASP A 100 7.18 4.48 1.98
CA ASP A 100 7.54 5.85 1.61
C ASP A 100 8.09 5.98 0.18
N ARG A 101 8.85 4.98 -0.30
CA ARG A 101 9.36 4.96 -1.69
C ARG A 101 8.27 4.89 -2.75
N ARG A 102 7.13 4.26 -2.43
CA ARG A 102 6.06 4.00 -3.40
C ARG A 102 5.12 5.21 -3.46
N SER A 103 5.64 6.34 -3.94
CA SER A 103 4.99 7.66 -3.92
C SER A 103 4.22 8.04 -5.19
N LEU A 104 4.17 7.16 -6.19
CA LEU A 104 3.37 7.37 -7.39
C LEU A 104 1.87 7.43 -7.06
N PRO A 105 1.04 8.04 -7.92
CA PRO A 105 -0.41 8.06 -7.73
C PRO A 105 -0.99 6.66 -7.50
N GLY A 106 -1.75 6.49 -6.41
CA GLY A 106 -2.27 5.20 -5.97
C GLY A 106 -1.33 4.37 -5.08
N GLY A 107 -0.11 4.84 -4.83
CA GLY A 107 0.86 4.21 -3.94
C GLY A 107 0.57 4.43 -2.44
N PRO A 108 1.19 3.64 -1.56
CA PRO A 108 1.00 3.68 -0.11
C PRO A 108 1.73 4.82 0.60
N ALA A 109 2.63 5.55 -0.08
CA ALA A 109 3.38 6.63 0.57
C ALA A 109 2.43 7.67 1.19
N PRO A 110 2.76 8.23 2.37
CA PRO A 110 1.91 9.22 3.03
C PRO A 110 1.54 10.41 2.13
N SER A 111 2.45 10.85 1.26
CA SER A 111 2.20 11.91 0.27
C SER A 111 1.12 11.52 -0.76
N ALA A 112 1.23 10.33 -1.36
CA ALA A 112 0.28 9.80 -2.34
C ALA A 112 -1.10 9.54 -1.72
N VAL A 113 -1.15 9.00 -0.50
CA VAL A 113 -2.40 8.77 0.24
C VAL A 113 -3.09 10.09 0.59
N LYS A 114 -2.35 11.10 1.08
CA LYS A 114 -2.89 12.44 1.36
C LYS A 114 -3.48 13.10 0.10
N ALA A 115 -2.79 12.99 -1.03
CA ALA A 115 -3.29 13.50 -2.31
C ALA A 115 -4.60 12.80 -2.73
N THR A 116 -4.66 11.48 -2.54
CA THR A 116 -5.88 10.70 -2.81
C THR A 116 -7.03 11.12 -1.90
N ILE A 117 -6.80 11.28 -0.59
CA ILE A 117 -7.82 11.73 0.37
C ILE A 117 -8.37 13.12 -0.03
N SER A 118 -7.50 14.04 -0.42
CA SER A 118 -7.91 15.38 -0.86
C SER A 118 -8.85 15.32 -2.07
N ASN A 119 -8.48 14.52 -3.07
CA ASN A 119 -9.31 14.31 -4.26
C ASN A 119 -10.65 13.66 -3.94
N GLN A 120 -10.69 12.68 -3.03
CA GLN A 120 -11.93 12.03 -2.62
C GLN A 120 -12.85 12.97 -1.82
N ARG A 121 -12.30 13.85 -0.98
CA ARG A 121 -13.07 14.88 -0.29
C ARG A 121 -13.75 15.85 -1.27
N ARG A 122 -13.06 16.25 -2.34
CA ARG A 122 -13.64 17.09 -3.40
C ARG A 122 -14.80 16.39 -4.10
N LYS A 123 -14.59 15.15 -4.54
CA LYS A 123 -15.65 14.33 -5.17
C LYS A 123 -16.86 14.16 -4.25
N LEU A 124 -16.63 13.88 -2.96
CA LEU A 124 -17.72 13.74 -1.98
C LEU A 124 -18.52 15.04 -1.84
N ALA A 125 -17.88 16.20 -1.86
CA ALA A 125 -18.57 17.49 -1.81
C ALA A 125 -19.45 17.74 -3.04
N GLU A 126 -18.94 17.41 -4.23
CA GLU A 126 -19.69 17.48 -5.48
C GLU A 126 -20.92 16.56 -5.46
N GLU A 127 -20.76 15.32 -4.98
CA GLU A 127 -21.88 14.39 -4.84
C GLU A 127 -22.92 14.85 -3.82
N LYS A 128 -22.50 15.42 -2.69
CA LYS A 128 -23.42 16.02 -1.72
C LYS A 128 -24.23 17.16 -2.32
N LYS A 129 -23.59 18.03 -3.11
CA LYS A 129 -24.27 19.12 -3.84
C LYS A 129 -25.28 18.55 -4.83
N ARG A 130 -24.89 17.55 -5.62
CA ARG A 130 -25.75 16.86 -6.59
C ARG A 130 -26.98 16.24 -5.91
N ARG A 131 -26.77 15.54 -4.79
CA ARG A 131 -27.84 14.94 -3.99
C ARG A 131 -28.83 15.99 -3.47
N THR A 132 -28.33 17.08 -2.89
CA THR A 132 -29.17 18.14 -2.33
C THR A 132 -30.03 18.80 -3.41
N ALA A 133 -29.45 19.09 -4.58
CA ALA A 133 -30.18 19.66 -5.70
C ALA A 133 -31.32 18.74 -6.19
N ARG A 134 -31.07 17.42 -6.27
CA ARG A 134 -32.07 16.43 -6.65
C ARG A 134 -33.20 16.32 -5.63
N MET A 135 -32.86 16.26 -4.33
CA MET A 135 -33.87 16.25 -3.26
C MET A 135 -34.77 17.47 -3.33
N GLY A 136 -34.19 18.68 -3.46
CA GLY A 136 -34.97 19.91 -3.59
C GLY A 136 -35.85 19.95 -4.85
N ALA A 137 -35.43 19.32 -5.95
CA ALA A 137 -36.27 19.21 -7.15
C ALA A 137 -37.49 18.30 -6.92
N LEU A 138 -37.30 17.17 -6.22
CA LEU A 138 -38.39 16.27 -5.85
C LEU A 138 -39.37 16.94 -4.89
N ASP A 139 -38.89 17.68 -3.90
CA ASP A 139 -39.76 18.39 -2.95
C ASP A 139 -40.61 19.44 -3.65
N ARG A 140 -40.02 20.23 -4.57
CA ARG A 140 -40.78 21.18 -5.40
C ARG A 140 -41.82 20.49 -6.29
N ALA A 141 -41.47 19.35 -6.88
CA ALA A 141 -42.41 18.59 -7.71
C ALA A 141 -43.59 18.04 -6.89
N LYS A 142 -43.35 17.55 -5.67
CA LYS A 142 -44.39 17.11 -4.73
C LYS A 142 -45.34 18.24 -4.37
N VAL A 143 -44.82 19.43 -4.06
CA VAL A 143 -45.65 20.61 -3.76
C VAL A 143 -46.56 20.96 -4.94
N LYS A 144 -45.99 21.06 -6.16
CA LYS A 144 -46.77 21.35 -7.37
C LYS A 144 -47.86 20.31 -7.66
N LEU A 145 -47.56 19.03 -7.45
CA LEU A 145 -48.56 17.96 -7.63
C LEU A 145 -49.71 18.12 -6.64
N GLY A 146 -49.40 18.36 -5.36
CA GLY A 146 -50.44 18.57 -4.34
C GLY A 146 -51.29 19.82 -4.56
N GLU A 147 -50.72 20.88 -5.15
CA GLU A 147 -51.49 22.06 -5.59
C GLU A 147 -52.42 21.73 -6.75
N ALA A 148 -51.94 20.98 -7.75
CA ALA A 148 -52.74 20.55 -8.89
C ALA A 148 -53.90 19.63 -8.48
N GLU A 149 -53.67 18.65 -7.61
CA GLU A 149 -54.72 17.76 -7.08
C GLU A 149 -55.84 18.53 -6.38
N LYS A 150 -55.49 19.51 -5.53
CA LYS A 150 -56.47 20.37 -4.86
C LYS A 150 -57.30 21.21 -5.84
N SER A 151 -56.70 21.63 -6.95
CA SER A 151 -57.41 22.41 -7.97
C SER A 151 -58.41 21.59 -8.78
N MET A 152 -58.23 20.26 -8.87
CA MET A 152 -59.14 19.36 -9.60
C MET A 152 -60.32 18.86 -8.75
N GLN A 153 -60.29 19.05 -7.43
CA GLN A 153 -61.36 18.64 -6.49
C GLN A 153 -62.36 19.77 -6.18
N ARG A 154 -62.16 20.96 -6.76
CA ARG A 154 -63.06 22.12 -6.68
C ARG A 154 -63.85 22.25 -7.98
#